data_AF-A0A6C0JZL3-F1
#
_entry.id   AF-A0A6C0JZL3-F1
#
_cell.length_a   1.000
_cell.length_b   1.000
_cell.length_c   1.000
_cell.angle_alpha   90.00
_cell.angle_beta   90.00
_cell.angle_gamma   90.00
#
_symmetry.space_group_name_H-M   'P 1'
#
loop_
_entity.id
_entity.type
_entity.pdbx_description
1 polymer ?
#
loop_
_entity_poly.entity_id
_entity_poly.type
_entity_poly.pdbx_seq_one_letter_code
_entity_poly.pdbx_strand_id
1 'polypeptide(L)'
;MQKYFIRLLYIFMDTFQITVLVVAAIILILIFSTVGILTKYSTSDKAYPPIENTCPDYWGVDANGNCIIPPTYTSLNVGHIYSATSPYPINLTNDRLVTEKIYTPGYDSANANINFNDALWGSIGKTPLCAKKDWSTKNEIAWDGVSNYNSCE
;
A
#
# COMPACT_ATOMS: atom_id res chain seq x y z
N MET A 1 -6.24 52.42 9.26
CA MET A 1 -4.97 52.42 10.02
C MET A 1 -3.90 51.48 9.46
N GLN A 2 -4.25 50.29 8.95
CA GLN A 2 -3.30 49.31 8.38
C GLN A 2 -2.45 49.82 7.18
N LYS A 3 -3.03 50.65 6.30
CA LYS A 3 -2.28 51.28 5.18
C LYS A 3 -1.18 52.26 5.63
N TYR A 4 -1.36 52.91 6.77
CA TYR A 4 -0.40 53.88 7.31
C TYR A 4 0.74 53.17 8.06
N PHE A 5 0.45 52.06 8.73
CA PHE A 5 1.44 51.23 9.39
C PHE A 5 2.41 50.57 8.38
N ILE A 6 1.88 50.08 7.25
CA ILE A 6 2.69 49.56 6.13
C ILE A 6 3.55 50.66 5.50
N ARG A 7 2.99 51.87 5.32
CA ARG A 7 3.76 53.02 4.82
C ARG A 7 4.85 53.49 5.79
N LEU A 8 4.64 53.41 7.10
CA LEU A 8 5.65 53.77 8.11
C LEU A 8 6.80 52.77 8.19
N LEU A 9 6.53 51.47 8.04
CA LEU A 9 7.56 50.42 7.94
C LEU A 9 8.39 50.55 6.65
N TYR A 10 7.75 50.95 5.55
CA TYR A 10 8.41 51.19 4.26
C TYR A 10 9.36 52.40 4.27
N ILE A 11 9.13 53.37 5.17
CA ILE A 11 9.98 54.57 5.31
C ILE A 11 11.20 54.30 6.21
N PHE A 12 11.09 53.37 7.16
CA PHE A 12 12.18 53.03 8.09
C PHE A 12 13.22 52.07 7.48
N MET A 13 12.87 51.37 6.41
CA MET A 13 13.74 50.43 5.73
C MET A 13 14.34 51.14 4.51
N ASP A 14 15.66 51.30 4.48
CA ASP A 14 16.35 52.03 3.41
C ASP A 14 15.98 51.45 2.05
N THR A 15 15.91 52.30 1.02
CA THR A 15 15.57 51.89 -0.35
C THR A 15 16.45 50.73 -0.84
N PHE A 16 17.71 50.68 -0.37
CA PHE A 16 18.65 49.59 -0.63
C PHE A 16 18.24 48.24 0.02
N GLN A 17 17.71 48.26 1.24
CA GLN A 17 17.31 47.04 1.94
C GLN A 17 16.04 46.45 1.33
N ILE A 18 15.09 47.32 0.93
CA ILE A 18 13.85 46.90 0.26
C ILE A 18 14.15 46.26 -1.09
N THR A 19 15.05 46.84 -1.90
CA THR A 19 15.40 46.27 -3.21
C THR A 19 16.02 44.89 -3.07
N VAL A 20 16.94 44.70 -2.12
CA VAL A 20 17.55 43.39 -1.83
C VAL A 20 16.50 42.37 -1.41
N LEU A 21 15.57 42.73 -0.51
CA LEU A 21 14.52 41.82 -0.05
C LEU A 21 13.54 41.43 -1.15
N VAL A 22 13.17 42.36 -2.04
CA VAL A 22 12.30 42.06 -3.19
C VAL A 22 13.00 41.10 -4.16
N VAL A 23 14.28 41.35 -4.48
CA VAL A 23 15.06 40.47 -5.36
C VAL A 23 15.22 39.08 -4.73
N ALA A 24 15.55 39.00 -3.44
CA ALA A 24 15.68 37.75 -2.72
C ALA A 24 14.36 36.95 -2.71
N ALA A 25 13.22 37.60 -2.51
CA ALA A 25 11.91 36.95 -2.52
C ALA A 25 11.56 36.38 -3.90
N ILE A 26 11.86 37.10 -4.99
CA ILE A 26 11.64 36.60 -6.36
C ILE A 26 12.49 35.35 -6.62
N ILE A 27 13.78 35.39 -6.26
CA ILE A 27 14.69 34.25 -6.41
C ILE A 27 14.20 33.05 -5.59
N LEU A 28 13.74 33.29 -4.36
CA LEU A 28 13.23 32.24 -3.48
C LEU A 28 11.99 31.54 -4.08
N ILE A 29 11.07 32.31 -4.67
CA ILE A 29 9.87 31.76 -5.33
C ILE A 29 10.28 30.90 -6.53
N LEU A 30 11.26 31.34 -7.32
CA LEU A 30 11.75 30.57 -8.47
C LEU A 30 12.37 29.24 -8.03
N ILE A 31 13.20 29.25 -6.97
CA ILE A 31 13.81 28.02 -6.42
C ILE A 31 12.72 27.05 -5.94
N PHE A 32 11.75 27.49 -5.14
CA PHE A 32 10.67 26.61 -4.67
C PHE A 32 9.82 26.06 -5.81
N SER A 33 9.58 26.86 -6.85
CA SER A 33 8.83 26.42 -8.02
C SER A 33 9.56 25.30 -8.77
N THR A 34 10.88 25.41 -8.97
CA THR A 34 11.67 24.38 -9.64
C THR A 34 11.72 23.07 -8.84
N VAL A 35 11.90 23.13 -7.52
CA VAL A 35 11.89 21.94 -6.65
C VAL A 35 10.52 21.28 -6.65
N GLY A 36 9.44 22.07 -6.60
CA GLY A 36 8.06 21.54 -6.67
C GLY A 36 7.78 20.81 -7.99
N ILE A 37 8.25 21.37 -9.11
CA ILE A 37 8.14 20.76 -10.43
C ILE A 37 8.95 19.45 -10.50
N LEU A 38 10.22 19.47 -10.12
CA LEU A 38 11.09 18.29 -10.14
C LEU A 38 10.52 17.14 -9.29
N THR A 39 9.95 17.45 -8.14
CA THR A 39 9.34 16.44 -7.25
C THR A 39 8.09 15.83 -7.90
N LYS A 40 7.28 16.62 -8.60
CA LYS A 40 6.10 16.14 -9.33
C LYS A 40 6.45 15.17 -10.47
N TYR A 41 7.57 15.41 -11.16
CA TYR A 41 7.98 14.62 -12.32
C TYR A 41 8.94 13.45 -11.97
N SER A 42 9.31 13.27 -10.71
CA SER A 42 10.20 12.20 -10.26
C SER A 42 9.53 10.81 -10.12
N THR A 43 8.36 10.61 -10.73
CA THR A 43 7.62 9.32 -10.69
C THR A 43 8.22 8.35 -11.71
N SER A 44 9.41 7.85 -11.41
CA SER A 44 9.78 6.50 -11.82
C SER A 44 9.35 5.60 -10.67
N ASP A 45 8.07 5.22 -10.65
CA ASP A 45 7.55 4.26 -9.66
C ASP A 45 8.18 2.90 -9.95
N LYS A 46 9.40 2.73 -9.46
CA LYS A 46 10.06 1.44 -9.44
C LYS A 46 9.20 0.54 -8.57
N ALA A 47 8.92 -0.64 -9.11
CA ALA A 47 8.28 -1.72 -8.38
C ALA A 47 9.01 -1.94 -7.05
N TYR A 48 8.28 -1.75 -5.96
CA TYR A 48 8.74 -1.88 -4.60
C TYR A 48 7.65 -2.56 -3.75
N PRO A 49 8.02 -3.48 -2.85
CA PRO A 49 9.35 -4.08 -2.71
C PRO A 49 9.71 -5.02 -3.89
N PRO A 50 11.01 -5.29 -4.15
CA PRO A 50 11.45 -6.12 -5.27
C PRO A 50 11.33 -7.64 -5.00
N ILE A 51 11.11 -8.03 -3.74
CA ILE A 51 11.02 -9.42 -3.30
C ILE A 51 9.74 -9.56 -2.51
N GLU A 52 9.06 -10.71 -2.69
CA GLU A 52 7.92 -11.10 -1.91
C GLU A 52 8.21 -12.29 -1.01
N ASN A 53 7.64 -12.29 0.20
CA ASN A 53 7.64 -13.48 1.03
C ASN A 53 6.66 -14.52 0.45
N THR A 54 6.96 -15.80 0.64
CA THR A 54 6.14 -16.90 0.12
C THR A 54 4.74 -16.93 0.73
N CYS A 55 4.62 -16.57 2.01
CA CYS A 55 3.39 -16.60 2.77
C CYS A 55 3.14 -15.26 3.47
N PRO A 56 1.88 -14.97 3.86
CA PRO A 56 1.58 -13.85 4.72
C PRO A 56 2.37 -13.88 6.03
N ASP A 57 2.54 -12.71 6.64
CA ASP A 57 3.36 -12.59 7.84
C ASP A 57 2.79 -13.46 8.97
N TYR A 58 3.64 -14.15 9.72
CA TYR A 58 3.26 -15.10 10.79
C TYR A 58 2.57 -16.40 10.34
N TRP A 59 2.35 -16.63 9.05
CA TRP A 59 1.80 -17.89 8.56
C TRP A 59 2.92 -18.94 8.42
N GLY A 60 2.59 -20.20 8.66
CA GLY A 60 3.52 -21.31 8.49
C GLY A 60 3.64 -21.75 7.03
N VAL A 61 4.72 -22.45 6.70
CA VAL A 61 4.90 -23.10 5.39
C VAL A 61 4.91 -24.61 5.59
N ASP A 62 4.11 -25.34 4.82
CA ASP A 62 4.11 -26.81 4.84
C ASP A 62 5.26 -27.40 4.00
N ALA A 63 5.40 -28.73 4.00
CA ALA A 63 6.46 -29.43 3.26
C ALA A 63 6.36 -29.28 1.73
N ASN A 64 5.18 -28.90 1.22
CA ASN A 64 4.93 -28.68 -0.21
C ASN A 64 5.10 -27.21 -0.61
N GLY A 65 5.40 -26.32 0.34
CA GLY A 65 5.50 -24.89 0.11
C GLY A 65 4.17 -24.14 0.16
N ASN A 66 3.09 -24.77 0.62
CA ASN A 66 1.81 -24.08 0.83
C ASN A 66 1.80 -23.36 2.17
N CYS A 67 0.99 -22.30 2.25
CA CYS A 67 0.87 -21.50 3.45
C CYS A 67 -0.21 -22.06 4.36
N ILE A 68 0.18 -22.43 5.58
CA ILE A 68 -0.72 -22.97 6.61
C ILE A 68 -1.51 -21.80 7.22
N ILE A 69 -2.83 -21.90 7.21
CA ILE A 69 -3.71 -20.91 7.83
C ILE A 69 -3.53 -21.02 9.36
N PRO A 70 -3.23 -19.91 10.07
CA PRO A 70 -3.11 -19.93 11.52
C PRO A 70 -4.40 -20.46 12.18
N PRO A 71 -4.34 -21.28 13.23
CA PRO A 71 -5.44 -22.17 13.61
C PRO A 71 -6.70 -21.48 14.20
N THR A 72 -6.61 -20.23 14.65
CA THR A 72 -7.71 -19.54 15.35
C THR A 72 -7.85 -18.07 14.95
N TYR A 73 -9.03 -17.50 15.15
CA TYR A 73 -9.30 -16.07 14.95
C TYR A 73 -8.47 -15.13 15.85
N THR A 74 -7.88 -15.64 16.93
CA THR A 74 -6.97 -14.90 17.81
C THR A 74 -5.50 -14.96 17.38
N SER A 75 -5.20 -15.77 16.36
CA SER A 75 -3.85 -15.88 15.83
C SER A 75 -3.44 -14.56 15.16
N LEU A 76 -2.14 -14.29 15.12
CA LEU A 76 -1.62 -13.09 14.47
C LEU A 76 -1.95 -13.12 12.98
N ASN A 77 -2.27 -11.93 12.45
CA ASN A 77 -2.39 -11.70 11.02
C ASN A 77 -3.38 -12.61 10.28
N VAL A 78 -4.52 -12.90 10.92
CA VAL A 78 -5.63 -13.66 10.31
C VAL A 78 -6.67 -12.76 9.65
N GLY A 79 -6.66 -11.45 9.95
CA GLY A 79 -7.59 -10.48 9.38
C GLY A 79 -9.04 -10.96 9.43
N HIS A 80 -9.71 -10.94 8.28
CA HIS A 80 -11.13 -11.29 8.12
C HIS A 80 -11.41 -12.69 7.55
N ILE A 81 -10.43 -13.61 7.60
CA ILE A 81 -10.64 -14.99 7.11
C ILE A 81 -11.50 -15.83 8.06
N TYR A 82 -11.57 -15.42 9.34
CA TYR A 82 -12.45 -16.00 10.36
C TYR A 82 -13.71 -15.15 10.53
N SER A 83 -14.79 -15.80 10.99
CA SER A 83 -15.97 -15.12 11.51
C SER A 83 -15.89 -15.06 13.03
N ALA A 84 -16.41 -13.99 13.64
CA ALA A 84 -16.50 -13.82 15.10
C ALA A 84 -17.26 -14.96 15.82
N THR A 85 -18.00 -15.79 15.07
CA THR A 85 -18.85 -16.86 15.59
C THR A 85 -18.34 -18.27 15.30
N SER A 86 -17.19 -18.46 14.64
CA SER A 86 -16.71 -19.82 14.37
C SER A 86 -15.18 -19.94 14.34
N PRO A 87 -14.65 -21.06 14.86
CA PRO A 87 -13.23 -21.33 14.96
C PRO A 87 -12.60 -21.80 13.63
N TYR A 88 -13.34 -21.80 12.51
CA TYR A 88 -12.85 -22.22 11.20
C TYR A 88 -12.77 -21.02 10.22
N PRO A 89 -11.88 -21.05 9.21
CA PRO A 89 -11.85 -20.04 8.14
C PRO A 89 -13.05 -20.26 7.20
N ILE A 90 -14.20 -19.68 7.54
CA ILE A 90 -15.47 -19.92 6.83
C ILE A 90 -15.54 -19.14 5.52
N ASN A 91 -14.76 -18.07 5.40
CA ASN A 91 -14.91 -17.09 4.32
C ASN A 91 -14.09 -17.43 3.07
N LEU A 92 -13.41 -18.57 2.99
CA LEU A 92 -12.57 -18.94 1.84
C LEU A 92 -13.21 -20.04 0.99
N THR A 93 -13.03 -19.92 -0.33
CA THR A 93 -13.45 -20.92 -1.31
C THR A 93 -12.45 -20.98 -2.47
N ASN A 94 -12.17 -22.17 -3.00
CA ASN A 94 -11.44 -22.33 -4.25
C ASN A 94 -12.37 -22.39 -5.48
N ASP A 95 -13.69 -22.26 -5.27
CA ASP A 95 -14.69 -22.19 -6.33
C ASP A 95 -15.10 -20.73 -6.57
N ARG A 96 -14.87 -20.24 -7.80
CA ARG A 96 -15.16 -18.88 -8.23
C ARG A 96 -16.66 -18.59 -8.33
N LEU A 97 -17.50 -19.63 -8.41
CA LEU A 97 -18.95 -19.49 -8.52
C LEU A 97 -19.64 -19.24 -7.17
N VAL A 98 -18.95 -19.53 -6.06
CA VAL A 98 -19.44 -19.30 -4.70
C VAL A 98 -19.22 -17.83 -4.33
N THR A 99 -20.27 -17.02 -4.44
CA THR A 99 -20.18 -15.56 -4.25
C THR A 99 -20.32 -15.12 -2.81
N GLU A 100 -20.85 -15.97 -1.92
CA GLU A 100 -20.89 -15.69 -0.47
C GLU A 100 -19.53 -15.77 0.21
N LYS A 101 -18.52 -16.34 -0.47
CA LYS A 101 -17.17 -16.54 0.05
C LYS A 101 -16.14 -15.80 -0.81
N ILE A 102 -14.98 -15.59 -0.21
CA ILE A 102 -13.83 -14.99 -0.85
C ILE A 102 -13.14 -16.06 -1.69
N TYR A 103 -13.22 -15.89 -3.01
CA TYR A 103 -12.48 -16.70 -3.95
C TYR A 103 -10.98 -16.59 -3.67
N THR A 104 -10.37 -17.73 -3.35
CA THR A 104 -9.00 -17.89 -2.89
C THR A 104 -8.39 -19.07 -3.65
N PRO A 105 -7.72 -18.82 -4.78
CA PRO A 105 -7.06 -19.88 -5.53
C PRO A 105 -6.09 -20.69 -4.68
N GLY A 106 -6.04 -22.00 -4.91
CA GLY A 106 -5.18 -22.91 -4.16
C GLY A 106 -5.60 -23.16 -2.70
N TYR A 107 -6.76 -22.68 -2.26
CA TYR A 107 -7.28 -23.00 -0.92
C TYR A 107 -7.71 -24.47 -0.82
N ASP A 108 -7.19 -25.16 0.19
CA ASP A 108 -7.58 -26.52 0.56
C ASP A 108 -8.21 -26.51 1.96
N SER A 109 -9.52 -26.78 2.00
CA SER A 109 -10.29 -26.83 3.24
C SER A 109 -10.00 -28.07 4.09
N ALA A 110 -9.51 -29.16 3.50
CA ALA A 110 -9.18 -30.38 4.24
C ALA A 110 -7.87 -30.22 5.02
N ASN A 111 -6.91 -29.50 4.45
CA ASN A 111 -5.58 -29.28 5.05
C ASN A 111 -5.41 -27.89 5.69
N ALA A 112 -6.42 -27.01 5.58
CA ALA A 112 -6.39 -25.62 6.06
C ALA A 112 -5.12 -24.88 5.59
N ASN A 113 -4.77 -25.03 4.31
CA ASN A 113 -3.64 -24.36 3.69
C ASN A 113 -4.04 -23.70 2.37
N ILE A 114 -3.17 -22.83 1.86
CA ILE A 114 -3.36 -22.12 0.61
C ILE A 114 -2.09 -22.23 -0.22
N ASN A 115 -2.23 -22.71 -1.45
CA ASN A 115 -1.18 -22.63 -2.46
C ASN A 115 -1.22 -21.27 -3.17
N PHE A 116 -0.39 -20.32 -2.74
CA PHE A 116 -0.30 -19.01 -3.40
C PHE A 116 0.51 -19.01 -4.70
N ASN A 117 1.10 -20.15 -5.08
CA ASN A 117 1.72 -20.37 -6.38
C ASN A 117 0.76 -20.99 -7.40
N ASP A 118 -0.53 -21.16 -7.05
CA ASP A 118 -1.55 -21.67 -7.96
C ASP A 118 -1.69 -20.77 -9.19
N ALA A 119 -1.66 -21.36 -10.38
CA ALA A 119 -1.74 -20.66 -11.67
C ALA A 119 -3.02 -19.82 -11.83
N LEU A 120 -4.08 -20.15 -11.09
CA LEU A 120 -5.33 -19.41 -11.07
C LEU A 120 -5.18 -17.99 -10.49
N TRP A 121 -4.15 -17.70 -9.70
CA TRP A 121 -3.84 -16.32 -9.28
C TRP A 121 -3.53 -15.38 -10.46
N GLY A 122 -2.95 -15.90 -11.55
CA GLY A 122 -2.76 -15.16 -12.80
C GLY A 122 -3.99 -15.13 -13.71
N SER A 123 -5.05 -15.89 -13.39
CA SER A 123 -6.26 -16.02 -14.22
C SER A 123 -7.39 -15.06 -13.82
N ILE A 124 -7.14 -14.15 -12.88
CA ILE A 124 -8.12 -13.18 -12.36
C ILE A 124 -8.07 -11.85 -13.16
N GLY A 125 -7.36 -11.80 -14.29
CA GLY A 125 -7.20 -10.58 -15.10
C GLY A 125 -6.21 -9.58 -14.53
N LYS A 126 -5.37 -10.02 -13.58
CA LYS A 126 -4.27 -9.27 -12.97
C LYS A 126 -3.02 -10.14 -12.95
N THR A 127 -1.85 -9.52 -12.74
CA THR A 127 -0.65 -10.31 -12.43
C THR A 127 -0.87 -11.08 -11.12
N PRO A 128 -0.23 -12.26 -10.95
CA PRO A 128 -0.39 -13.04 -9.72
C PRO A 128 -0.10 -12.24 -8.46
N LEU A 129 0.96 -11.41 -8.46
CA LEU A 129 1.31 -10.53 -7.35
C LEU A 129 0.19 -9.53 -7.02
N CYS A 130 -0.42 -8.91 -8.03
CA CYS A 130 -1.49 -7.94 -7.80
C CYS A 130 -2.80 -8.59 -7.35
N ALA A 131 -3.10 -9.78 -7.85
CA ALA A 131 -4.23 -10.56 -7.34
C ALA A 131 -4.02 -10.95 -5.86
N LYS A 132 -2.80 -11.38 -5.48
CA LYS A 132 -2.42 -11.67 -4.09
C LYS A 132 -2.52 -10.42 -3.21
N LYS A 133 -2.06 -9.26 -3.69
CA LYS A 133 -2.19 -7.96 -3.00
C LYS A 133 -3.64 -7.58 -2.74
N ASP A 134 -4.49 -7.66 -3.75
CA ASP A 134 -5.91 -7.34 -3.60
C ASP A 134 -6.57 -8.27 -2.58
N TRP A 135 -6.25 -9.57 -2.66
CA TRP A 135 -6.77 -10.55 -1.71
C TRP A 135 -6.29 -10.25 -0.29
N SER A 136 -5.00 -10.00 -0.08
CA SER A 136 -4.46 -9.73 1.25
C SER A 136 -5.04 -8.44 1.82
N THR A 137 -5.16 -7.39 1.00
CA THR A 137 -5.74 -6.10 1.40
C THR A 137 -7.23 -6.25 1.75
N LYS A 138 -7.99 -6.98 0.93
CA LYS A 138 -9.42 -7.24 1.17
C LYS A 138 -9.65 -8.03 2.46
N ASN A 139 -8.73 -8.94 2.79
CA ASN A 139 -8.81 -9.75 3.99
C ASN A 139 -8.14 -9.10 5.21
N GLU A 140 -7.56 -7.89 5.09
CA GLU A 140 -6.78 -7.24 6.15
C GLU A 140 -5.62 -8.11 6.68
N ILE A 141 -4.94 -8.77 5.75
CA ILE A 141 -3.76 -9.59 5.99
C ILE A 141 -2.51 -8.83 5.56
N ALA A 142 -1.59 -8.65 6.49
CA ALA A 142 -0.23 -8.17 6.22
C ALA A 142 0.58 -9.25 5.49
N TRP A 143 1.23 -8.85 4.41
CA TRP A 143 2.08 -9.75 3.65
C TRP A 143 3.23 -8.95 3.08
N ASP A 144 4.37 -9.05 3.76
CA ASP A 144 5.56 -8.34 3.32
C ASP A 144 5.97 -8.79 1.90
N GLY A 145 6.15 -7.82 1.01
CA GLY A 145 6.32 -8.09 -0.41
C GLY A 145 5.11 -7.86 -1.29
N VAL A 146 3.92 -8.06 -0.72
CA VAL A 146 2.68 -8.24 -1.49
C VAL A 146 1.68 -7.15 -1.13
N SER A 147 1.29 -7.01 0.15
CA SER A 147 0.29 -6.03 0.58
C SER A 147 0.77 -4.58 0.39
N ASN A 148 2.09 -4.36 0.48
CA ASN A 148 2.75 -3.07 0.30
C ASN A 148 3.26 -2.82 -1.13
N TYR A 149 2.99 -3.71 -2.08
CA TYR A 149 3.50 -3.61 -3.44
C TYR A 149 2.89 -2.44 -4.22
N ASN A 150 3.71 -1.59 -4.86
CA ASN A 150 3.25 -0.32 -5.45
C ASN A 150 2.97 -0.36 -6.97
N SER A 151 3.30 -1.42 -7.70
CA SER A 151 3.18 -1.46 -9.19
C SER A 151 2.04 -2.37 -9.68
N CYS A 152 0.82 -2.17 -9.15
CA CYS A 152 -0.39 -2.90 -9.57
C CYS A 152 -1.38 -2.10 -10.41
N GLU A 153 -0.93 -0.97 -10.96
CA GLU A 153 -1.73 -0.10 -11.82
C GLU A 153 -1.98 -0.70 -13.21
#